data_AF-A0A7Y6PIM1-F1
#
_entry.id   AF-A0A7Y6PIM1-F1
#
_cell.length_a   1.000
_cell.length_b   1.000
_cell.length_c   1.000
_cell.angle_alpha   90.00
_cell.angle_beta   90.00
_cell.angle_gamma   90.00
#
_symmetry.space_group_name_H-M   'P 1'
#
loop_
_entity.id
_entity.type
_entity.pdbx_description
1 polymer ?
#
loop_
_entity_poly.entity_id
_entity_poly.type
_entity_poly.pdbx_seq_one_letter_code
_entity_poly.pdbx_strand_id
1 'polypeptide(L)'
;CDQAVKNYNRLKPVILEGDMYRLVSPYGSNHTSSMFVGKDKKTAAVFAFDIHPRYAEKTLPVRLQGLDINKMYRVKEINMMPGSNSSLKGNDQVFSGEYLMNVGLDL
;
A
#
# COMPACT_ATOMS: atom_id res chain seq x y z
N CYS A 1 6.57 8.39 -19.09
CA CYS A 1 5.75 8.75 -17.91
C CYS A 1 4.25 8.43 -18.08
N ASP A 2 3.80 8.06 -19.27
CA ASP A 2 2.39 7.81 -19.59
C ASP A 2 1.72 6.75 -18.70
N GLN A 3 2.47 5.71 -18.32
CA GLN A 3 1.93 4.63 -17.49
C GLN A 3 1.56 5.11 -16.07
N ALA A 4 2.35 6.00 -15.48
CA ALA A 4 2.08 6.57 -14.17
C ALA A 4 0.82 7.45 -14.20
N VAL A 5 0.65 8.26 -15.25
CA VAL A 5 -0.55 9.09 -15.45
C VAL A 5 -1.79 8.22 -15.65
N LYS A 6 -1.71 7.15 -16.46
CA LYS A 6 -2.81 6.19 -16.64
C LYS A 6 -3.20 5.51 -15.33
N ASN A 7 -2.22 5.06 -14.55
CA ASN A 7 -2.47 4.43 -13.25
C ASN A 7 -3.05 5.41 -12.24
N TYR A 8 -2.58 6.65 -12.21
CA TYR A 8 -3.15 7.70 -11.37
C TYR A 8 -4.61 7.96 -11.74
N ASN A 9 -4.92 8.15 -13.03
CA ASN A 9 -6.31 8.36 -13.47
C ASN A 9 -7.23 7.18 -13.12
N ARG A 10 -6.73 5.94 -13.20
CA ARG A 10 -7.46 4.73 -12.79
C ARG A 10 -7.75 4.71 -11.28
N LEU A 11 -6.81 5.16 -10.46
CA LEU A 11 -6.91 5.15 -8.99
C LEU A 11 -7.51 6.44 -8.41
N LYS A 12 -7.68 7.47 -9.24
CA LYS A 12 -8.17 8.79 -8.85
C LYS A 12 -9.44 8.75 -7.98
N PRO A 13 -10.48 7.94 -8.28
CA PRO A 13 -11.66 7.87 -7.42
C PRO A 13 -11.34 7.41 -5.99
N VAL A 14 -10.44 6.43 -5.85
CA VAL A 14 -10.02 5.92 -4.52
C VAL A 14 -9.15 6.94 -3.80
N ILE A 15 -8.22 7.58 -4.49
CA ILE A 15 -7.27 8.54 -3.89
C ILE A 15 -7.99 9.83 -3.48
N LEU A 16 -8.93 10.33 -4.28
CA LEU A 16 -9.58 11.63 -4.05
C LEU A 16 -10.87 11.55 -3.22
N GLU A 17 -11.67 10.48 -3.38
CA GLU A 17 -13.00 10.38 -2.77
C GLU A 17 -13.05 9.29 -1.68
N GLY A 18 -11.99 8.50 -1.54
CA GLY A 18 -11.86 7.46 -0.53
C GLY A 18 -11.58 7.99 0.87
N ASP A 19 -11.53 7.06 1.81
CA ASP A 19 -11.13 7.33 3.20
C ASP A 19 -9.62 7.20 3.35
N MET A 20 -8.98 8.26 3.86
CA MET A 20 -7.54 8.30 4.11
C MET A 20 -7.20 7.79 5.51
N TYR A 21 -6.31 6.81 5.58
CA TYR A 21 -5.74 6.24 6.79
C TYR A 21 -4.24 6.54 6.86
N ARG A 22 -3.81 7.15 7.96
CA ARG A 22 -2.38 7.33 8.26
C ARG A 22 -1.89 6.07 8.98
N LEU A 23 -1.06 5.27 8.31
CA LEU A 23 -0.60 3.98 8.83
C LEU A 23 0.65 4.14 9.69
N VAL A 24 1.66 4.85 9.18
CA VAL A 24 2.91 5.14 9.91
C VAL A 24 3.20 6.63 9.81
N SER A 25 3.46 7.26 10.97
CA SER A 25 3.70 8.70 11.06
C SER A 25 5.13 9.07 10.65
N PRO A 26 5.33 10.08 9.79
CA PRO A 26 6.65 10.53 9.37
C PRO A 26 7.47 11.22 10.48
N TYR A 27 6.85 11.57 11.60
CA TYR A 27 7.53 12.27 12.71
C TYR A 27 8.15 11.33 13.74
N GLY A 28 7.78 10.05 13.73
CA GLY A 28 8.22 9.06 14.73
C GLY A 28 9.12 7.96 14.17
N SER A 29 9.32 7.91 12.85
CA SER A 29 10.06 6.85 12.17
C SER A 29 10.69 7.38 10.88
N ASN A 30 11.73 6.70 10.41
CA ASN A 30 12.30 6.93 9.08
C ASN A 30 11.45 6.34 7.95
N HIS A 31 10.38 5.61 8.30
CA HIS A 31 9.40 5.04 7.38
C HIS A 31 8.05 5.72 7.58
N THR A 32 7.35 6.03 6.49
CA THR A 32 6.01 6.61 6.51
C THR A 32 5.11 5.87 5.54
N SER A 33 3.86 5.65 5.94
CA SER A 33 2.88 5.01 5.07
C SER A 33 1.49 5.60 5.27
N SER A 34 0.81 5.79 4.15
CA SER A 34 -0.57 6.26 4.09
C SER A 34 -1.36 5.43 3.10
N MET A 35 -2.63 5.23 3.39
CA MET A 35 -3.52 4.38 2.62
C MET A 35 -4.82 5.11 2.33
N PHE A 36 -5.37 4.90 1.14
CA PHE A 36 -6.68 5.37 0.73
C PHE A 36 -7.55 4.18 0.40
N VAL A 37 -8.75 4.12 0.96
CA VAL A 37 -9.70 3.01 0.74
C VAL A 37 -10.95 3.54 0.07
N GLY A 38 -11.36 2.90 -1.02
CA GLY A 38 -12.62 3.23 -1.68
C GLY A 38 -13.80 3.01 -0.73
N LYS A 39 -14.86 3.82 -0.85
CA LYS A 39 -16.05 3.73 0.03
C LYS A 39 -16.71 2.35 0.01
N ASP A 40 -16.60 1.62 -1.10
CA ASP A 40 -17.09 0.25 -1.27
C ASP A 40 -16.16 -0.84 -0.69
N LYS A 41 -15.01 -0.43 -0.17
CA LYS A 41 -13.91 -1.25 0.35
C LYS A 41 -13.42 -2.31 -0.65
N LYS A 42 -13.63 -2.14 -1.96
CA LYS A 42 -13.17 -3.10 -2.98
C LYS A 42 -11.75 -2.82 -3.43
N THR A 43 -11.35 -1.55 -3.40
CA THR A 43 -10.04 -1.10 -3.85
C THR A 43 -9.40 -0.24 -2.79
N ALA A 44 -8.09 -0.39 -2.63
CA ALA A 44 -7.27 0.50 -1.82
C ALA A 44 -5.96 0.83 -2.53
N ALA A 45 -5.42 2.01 -2.25
CA ALA A 45 -4.10 2.44 -2.68
C ALA A 45 -3.24 2.69 -1.44
N VAL A 46 -2.10 2.00 -1.34
CA VAL A 46 -1.14 2.17 -0.25
C VAL A 46 0.10 2.85 -0.81
N PHE A 47 0.58 3.86 -0.09
CA PHE A 47 1.82 4.55 -0.35
C PHE A 47 2.74 4.35 0.85
N ALA A 48 3.93 3.83 0.60
CA ALA A 48 4.95 3.61 1.62
C ALA A 48 6.26 4.24 1.15
N PHE A 49 6.95 4.94 2.05
CA PHE A 49 8.17 5.68 1.74
C PHE A 49 9.15 5.59 2.90
N ASP A 50 10.41 5.30 2.58
CA ASP A 50 11.53 5.48 3.49
C ASP A 50 12.12 6.88 3.29
N ILE A 51 12.02 7.72 4.32
CA ILE A 51 12.51 9.10 4.33
C ILE A 51 14.03 9.12 4.53
N HIS A 52 14.54 8.31 5.45
CA HIS A 52 15.97 8.18 5.75
C HIS A 52 16.35 6.70 5.85
N PRO A 53 16.49 5.98 4.72
CA PRO A 53 16.77 4.56 4.73
C PRO A 53 18.12 4.29 5.41
N ARG A 54 18.11 3.60 6.55
CA ARG A 54 19.33 3.14 7.23
C ARG A 54 19.61 1.70 6.86
N TYR A 55 20.89 1.38 6.73
CA TYR A 55 21.34 0.01 6.47
C TYR A 55 20.86 -0.92 7.60
N ALA A 56 20.16 -2.00 7.25
CA ALA A 56 19.64 -3.02 8.15
C ALA A 56 18.62 -2.53 9.21
N GLU A 57 17.91 -1.43 8.95
CA GLU A 57 16.78 -1.03 9.80
C GLU A 57 15.67 -2.07 9.69
N LYS A 58 15.26 -2.63 10.84
CA LYS A 58 14.13 -3.56 10.91
C LYS A 58 12.83 -2.75 10.88
N THR A 59 12.19 -2.69 9.72
CA THR A 59 10.83 -2.20 9.61
C THR A 59 9.86 -3.28 10.12
N LEU A 60 8.85 -2.85 10.87
CA LEU A 60 7.75 -3.73 11.25
C LEU A 60 6.76 -3.79 10.08
N PRO A 61 6.08 -4.94 9.86
CA PRO A 61 5.04 -5.02 8.85
C PRO A 61 3.99 -3.93 9.03
N VAL A 62 3.70 -3.21 7.95
CA VAL A 62 2.69 -2.16 7.92
C VAL A 62 1.31 -2.81 7.91
N ARG A 63 0.58 -2.62 9.01
CA ARG A 63 -0.81 -3.07 9.15
C ARG A 63 -1.74 -2.13 8.42
N LEU A 64 -2.50 -2.67 7.47
CA LEU A 64 -3.47 -1.91 6.71
C LEU A 64 -4.71 -1.59 7.56
N GLN A 65 -5.53 -0.65 7.11
CA GLN A 65 -6.74 -0.21 7.82
C GLN A 65 -7.90 0.03 6.84
N GLY A 66 -9.13 -0.01 7.35
CA GLY A 66 -10.34 0.34 6.59
C GLY A 66 -10.83 -0.72 5.60
N LEU A 67 -10.11 -1.84 5.44
CA LEU A 67 -10.52 -2.95 4.59
C LEU A 67 -11.70 -3.73 5.17
N ASP A 68 -12.32 -4.55 4.34
CA ASP A 68 -13.33 -5.51 4.76
C ASP A 68 -12.65 -6.83 5.15
N ILE A 69 -12.82 -7.27 6.41
CA ILE A 69 -12.19 -8.49 6.94
C ILE A 69 -12.49 -9.73 6.09
N ASN A 70 -13.68 -9.81 5.49
CA ASN A 70 -14.18 -10.99 4.79
C ASN A 70 -13.82 -11.01 3.29
N LYS A 71 -13.20 -9.93 2.77
CA LYS A 71 -12.83 -9.84 1.36
C LYS A 71 -11.40 -10.30 1.12
N MET A 72 -11.18 -10.82 -0.09
CA MET A 72 -9.85 -11.15 -0.60
C MET A 72 -9.33 -10.04 -1.49
N TYR A 73 -8.10 -9.61 -1.23
CA TYR A 73 -7.43 -8.51 -1.93
C TYR A 73 -6.15 -9.01 -2.58
N ARG A 74 -5.99 -8.71 -3.87
CA ARG A 74 -4.72 -8.92 -4.56
C ARG A 74 -3.82 -7.72 -4.33
N VAL A 75 -2.64 -7.96 -3.76
CA VAL A 75 -1.60 -6.94 -3.59
C VAL A 75 -0.83 -6.86 -4.90
N LYS A 76 -0.63 -5.65 -5.42
CA LYS A 76 0.11 -5.43 -6.66
C LYS A 76 0.91 -4.15 -6.58
N GLU A 77 2.22 -4.29 -6.75
CA GLU A 77 3.10 -3.16 -6.97
C GLU A 77 2.87 -2.61 -8.40
N ILE A 78 2.73 -1.30 -8.50
CA ILE A 78 2.44 -0.60 -9.75
C ILE A 78 3.52 0.44 -10.03
N ASN A 79 3.57 0.92 -11.28
CA ASN A 79 4.56 1.90 -11.75
C ASN A 79 6.02 1.42 -11.66
N MET A 80 6.23 0.10 -11.66
CA MET A 80 7.57 -0.48 -11.81
C MET A 80 8.18 -0.13 -13.18
N MET A 81 9.50 -0.05 -13.24
CA MET A 81 10.22 0.17 -14.49
C MET A 81 10.16 -1.09 -15.38
N PRO A 82 10.14 -0.96 -16.71
CA PRO A 82 10.21 -2.12 -17.60
C PRO A 82 11.44 -2.97 -17.29
N GLY A 83 11.24 -4.27 -17.05
CA GLY A 83 12.31 -5.22 -16.74
C GLY A 83 12.73 -5.29 -15.27
N SER A 84 12.13 -4.50 -14.37
CA SER A 84 12.37 -4.63 -12.93
C SER A 84 11.44 -5.67 -12.29
N ASN A 85 11.98 -6.45 -11.36
CA ASN A 85 11.17 -7.30 -10.49
C ASN A 85 10.81 -6.53 -9.21
N SER A 86 9.63 -6.84 -8.68
CA SER A 86 9.19 -6.33 -7.39
C SER A 86 10.05 -6.91 -6.27
N SER A 87 10.50 -6.06 -5.35
CA SER A 87 11.12 -6.50 -4.08
C SER A 87 10.08 -6.86 -3.02
N LEU A 88 8.82 -6.49 -3.25
CA LEU A 88 7.70 -6.80 -2.36
C LEU A 88 7.34 -8.28 -2.46
N LYS A 89 7.63 -9.05 -1.40
CA LYS A 89 7.31 -10.50 -1.32
C LYS A 89 5.82 -10.80 -1.55
N GLY A 90 4.95 -9.86 -1.18
CA GLY A 90 3.50 -9.96 -1.37
C GLY A 90 2.99 -9.57 -2.76
N ASN A 91 3.86 -9.21 -3.71
CA ASN A 91 3.42 -8.76 -5.03
C ASN A 91 2.70 -9.88 -5.81
N ASP A 92 1.57 -9.52 -6.41
CA ASP A 92 0.59 -10.38 -7.10
C ASP A 92 -0.03 -11.50 -6.25
N GLN A 93 0.23 -11.53 -4.94
CA GLN A 93 -0.39 -12.47 -4.01
C GLN A 93 -1.76 -11.97 -3.52
N VAL A 94 -2.61 -12.90 -3.09
CA VAL A 94 -3.95 -12.61 -2.58
C VAL A 94 -4.01 -12.89 -1.09
N PHE A 95 -4.49 -11.91 -0.32
CA PHE A 95 -4.63 -11.98 1.13
C PHE A 95 -6.05 -11.61 1.55
N SER A 96 -6.50 -12.11 2.69
CA SER A 96 -7.75 -11.62 3.30
C SER A 96 -7.56 -10.22 3.86
N GLY A 97 -8.63 -9.43 3.92
CA GLY A 97 -8.61 -8.14 4.59
C GLY A 97 -8.24 -8.27 6.06
N GLU A 98 -8.67 -9.33 6.73
CA GLU A 98 -8.26 -9.65 8.10
C GLU A 98 -6.74 -9.83 8.23
N TYR A 99 -6.12 -10.61 7.33
CA TYR A 99 -4.67 -10.81 7.34
C TYR A 99 -3.92 -9.48 7.14
N LEU A 100 -4.36 -8.68 6.16
CA LEU A 100 -3.75 -7.39 5.86
C LEU A 100 -3.85 -6.39 7.02
N MET A 101 -4.91 -6.46 7.83
CA MET A 101 -5.09 -5.57 8.99
C MET A 101 -4.41 -6.08 10.26
N ASN A 102 -4.34 -7.40 10.48
CA ASN A 102 -3.76 -7.98 11.70
C ASN A 102 -2.26 -8.29 11.58
N VAL A 103 -1.84 -8.85 10.45
CA VAL A 103 -0.45 -9.24 10.18
C VAL A 103 0.28 -8.11 9.43
N GLY A 104 -0.34 -7.58 8.37
CA GLY A 104 0.24 -6.50 7.56
C GLY A 104 1.13 -6.98 6.42
N LEU A 105 1.78 -6.02 5.76
CA LEU A 105 2.70 -6.23 4.64
C LEU A 105 4.10 -5.69 4.98
N ASP A 106 5.13 -6.37 4.48
CA ASP A 106 6.53 -5.94 4.55
C ASP A 106 6.77 -4.89 3.46
N LEU A 107 6.43 -3.63 3.78
CA LEU A 107 6.45 -2.44 2.90
C LEU A 107 7.55 -1.46 3.26
#